data_AF-A0AAD1MG98-F1
#
_entry.id   AF-A0AAD1MG98-F1
#
_cell.length_a   1.000
_cell.length_b   1.000
_cell.length_c   1.000
_cell.angle_alpha   90.00
_cell.angle_beta   90.00
_cell.angle_gamma   90.00
#
_symmetry.space_group_name_H-M   'P 1'
#
loop_
_entity.id
_entity.type
_entity.pdbx_description
1 polymer ?
#
loop_
_entity_poly.entity_id
_entity_poly.type
_entity_poly.pdbx_seq_one_letter_code
_entity_poly.pdbx_strand_id
1 'polypeptide(L)'
;MNSALWAAQLTLAAVFTLSGAAKLTMSRQRLLDTGQTGVAMFPIPVVRFTAAMELLAAVGLLASTLTGIGQILTPWPEPECAR
;
A
#
# COMPACT_ATOMS: atom_id res chain seq x y z
N MET A 1 -4.76 -1.55 -22.38
CA MET A 1 -4.82 -0.49 -21.33
C MET A 1 -3.66 -0.63 -20.35
N ASN A 2 -3.34 0.43 -19.60
CA ASN A 2 -2.01 0.70 -19.02
C ASN A 2 -1.53 -0.34 -17.97
N SER A 3 -1.01 -1.48 -18.42
CA SER A 3 -0.46 -2.56 -17.58
C SER A 3 0.59 -2.07 -16.60
N ALA A 4 1.31 -0.99 -16.95
CA ALA A 4 2.26 -0.32 -16.08
C ALA A 4 1.59 0.29 -14.83
N LEU A 5 0.40 0.89 -14.95
CA LEU A 5 -0.32 1.45 -13.80
C LEU A 5 -0.86 0.36 -12.89
N TRP A 6 -1.38 -0.72 -13.46
CA TRP A 6 -1.85 -1.87 -12.70
C TRP A 6 -0.71 -2.56 -11.94
N ALA A 7 0.43 -2.78 -12.61
CA ALA A 7 1.62 -3.30 -11.96
C ALA A 7 2.07 -2.38 -10.81
N ALA A 8 2.17 -1.07 -11.06
CA ALA A 8 2.55 -0.11 -10.03
C ALA A 8 1.57 -0.10 -8.84
N GLN A 9 0.25 -0.15 -9.08
CA GLN A 9 -0.74 -0.18 -8.02
C GLN A 9 -0.65 -1.44 -7.16
N LEU A 10 -0.55 -2.62 -7.78
CA LEU A 10 -0.42 -3.87 -7.06
C LEU A 10 0.90 -3.89 -6.25
N THR A 11 1.99 -3.41 -6.84
CA THR A 11 3.27 -3.27 -6.13
C THR A 11 3.16 -2.33 -4.94
N LEU A 12 2.57 -1.13 -5.11
CA LEU A 12 2.39 -0.18 -4.01
C LEU A 12 1.48 -0.75 -2.91
N ALA A 13 0.37 -1.38 -3.28
CA ALA A 13 -0.54 -1.99 -2.32
C ALA A 13 0.17 -3.08 -1.50
N ALA A 14 0.98 -3.93 -2.15
CA ALA A 14 1.78 -4.94 -1.48
C ALA A 14 2.82 -4.31 -0.53
N VAL A 15 3.57 -3.30 -1.00
CA VAL A 15 4.59 -2.61 -0.18
C VAL A 15 3.96 -1.95 1.04
N PHE A 16 2.87 -1.21 0.88
CA PHE A 16 2.19 -0.57 2.01
C PHE A 16 1.61 -1.57 2.99
N THR A 17 1.04 -2.67 2.50
CA THR A 17 0.51 -3.72 3.37
C THR A 17 1.62 -4.38 4.20
N LEU A 18 2.72 -4.78 3.57
CA LEU A 18 3.86 -5.41 4.24
C LEU A 18 4.50 -4.44 5.25
N SER A 19 4.72 -3.20 4.83
CA SER A 19 5.29 -2.12 5.66
C SER A 19 4.42 -1.82 6.88
N GLY A 20 3.13 -1.59 6.69
CA GLY A 20 2.18 -1.28 7.75
C GLY A 20 1.99 -2.46 8.71
N ALA A 21 1.85 -3.68 8.18
CA ALA A 21 1.74 -4.89 9.00
C ALA A 21 2.98 -5.10 9.88
N ALA A 22 4.19 -4.92 9.32
CA ALA A 22 5.42 -5.01 10.09
C ALA A 22 5.45 -3.98 11.24
N LYS A 23 5.15 -2.71 10.96
CA LYS A 23 5.17 -1.63 11.97
C LYS A 23 4.13 -1.81 13.08
N LEU A 24 3.01 -2.45 12.79
CA LEU A 24 1.96 -2.73 13.78
C LEU A 24 2.27 -3.94 14.65
N THR A 25 2.91 -4.97 14.10
CA THR A 25 3.08 -6.27 14.77
C THR A 25 4.45 -6.46 15.40
N MET A 26 5.50 -5.85 14.85
CA MET A 26 6.87 -6.03 15.33
C MET A 26 7.22 -5.06 16.47
N SER A 27 8.10 -5.50 17.37
CA SER A 27 8.71 -4.64 18.38
C SER A 27 9.60 -3.57 17.73
N ARG A 28 9.79 -2.43 18.42
CA ARG A 28 10.67 -1.35 17.95
C ARG A 28 12.06 -1.83 17.55
N GLN A 29 12.69 -2.67 18.38
CA GLN A 29 14.04 -3.16 18.11
C GLN A 29 14.09 -3.97 16.82
N ARG A 30 13.18 -4.95 16.69
CA ARG A 30 13.06 -5.75 15.47
C ARG A 30 12.84 -4.91 14.21
N LEU A 31 12.07 -3.82 14.29
CA LEU A 31 11.87 -2.91 13.15
C LEU A 31 13.19 -2.26 12.71
N LEU A 32 13.99 -1.79 13.67
CA LEU A 32 15.32 -1.23 13.39
C LEU A 32 16.25 -2.28 12.78
N ASP A 33 16.24 -3.50 13.30
CA ASP A 33 17.07 -4.61 12.81
C ASP A 33 16.70 -5.02 11.38
N THR A 34 15.41 -4.92 11.02
CA THR A 34 14.92 -5.16 9.64
C THR A 34 15.16 -3.98 8.68
N GLY A 35 15.86 -2.93 9.12
CA GLY A 35 16.19 -1.78 8.28
C GLY A 35 15.11 -0.69 8.22
N GLN A 36 14.06 -0.76 9.05
CA GLN A 36 13.09 0.34 9.20
C GLN A 36 13.64 1.46 10.10
N THR A 37 14.76 2.05 9.67
CA THR A 37 15.50 3.08 10.42
C THR A 37 14.66 4.33 10.70
N GLY A 38 13.63 4.60 9.89
CA GLY A 38 12.65 5.68 10.11
C GLY A 38 11.84 5.53 11.42
N VAL A 39 11.85 4.37 12.08
CA VAL A 39 11.24 4.18 13.41
C VAL A 39 12.09 4.79 14.53
N ALA A 40 13.37 5.06 14.29
CA ALA A 40 14.27 5.65 15.30
C ALA A 40 13.93 7.11 15.60
N MET A 41 13.53 7.88 14.58
CA MET A 41 13.32 9.32 14.65
C MET A 41 11.96 9.74 15.22
N PHE A 42 11.00 8.80 15.35
CA PHE A 42 9.65 9.09 15.80
C PHE A 42 9.24 8.24 17.02
N PRO A 43 8.36 8.76 17.89
CA PRO A 43 7.78 7.98 18.98
C PRO A 43 6.85 6.89 18.43
N ILE A 44 6.80 5.73 19.09
CA ILE A 44 6.05 4.54 18.64
C ILE A 44 4.56 4.79 18.35
N PRO A 45 3.82 5.61 19.11
CA PRO A 45 2.43 5.92 18.77
C PRO A 45 2.27 6.54 17.38
N VAL A 46 3.18 7.45 16.98
CA VAL A 46 3.15 8.09 15.66
C VAL A 46 3.45 7.04 14.57
N VAL A 47 4.46 6.20 14.80
CA VAL A 47 4.81 5.11 13.86
C VAL A 47 3.63 4.17 13.64
N ARG A 48 2.90 3.81 14.69
CA ARG A 48 1.71 2.94 14.60
C ARG A 48 0.53 3.62 13.90
N PHE A 49 0.34 4.92 14.15
CA PHE A 49 -0.66 5.69 13.43
C PHE A 49 -0.35 5.73 11.93
N THR A 50 0.90 6.03 11.55
CA THR A 50 1.35 5.98 10.16
C THR A 50 1.14 4.58 9.57
N ALA A 51 1.46 3.53 10.31
CA ALA A 51 1.25 2.15 9.84
C ALA A 51 -0.22 1.82 9.59
N ALA A 52 -1.14 2.32 10.41
CA ALA A 52 -2.58 2.20 10.16
C ALA A 52 -2.99 2.95 8.87
N MET A 53 -2.41 4.13 8.64
CA MET A 53 -2.65 4.88 7.39
C MET A 53 -2.06 4.18 6.16
N GLU A 54 -0.93 3.48 6.28
CA GLU A 54 -0.39 2.63 5.20
C GLU A 54 -1.39 1.53 4.82
N LEU A 55 -2.03 0.89 5.79
CA LEU A 55 -3.07 -0.11 5.51
C LEU A 55 -4.31 0.51 4.85
N LEU A 56 -4.76 1.68 5.31
CA LEU A 56 -5.83 2.42 4.65
C LEU A 56 -5.46 2.80 3.21
N ALA A 57 -4.21 3.18 2.96
CA ALA A 57 -3.73 3.49 1.62
C ALA A 57 -3.78 2.25 0.71
N ALA A 58 -3.33 1.08 1.20
CA ALA A 58 -3.43 -0.16 0.46
C ALA A 58 -4.89 -0.52 0.12
N VAL A 59 -5.81 -0.34 1.09
CA VAL A 59 -7.25 -0.52 0.84
C VAL A 59 -7.75 0.50 -0.19
N GLY A 60 -7.36 1.77 -0.11
CA GLY A 60 -7.75 2.79 -1.08
C GLY A 60 -7.24 2.52 -2.51
N LEU A 61 -6.00 2.03 -2.65
CA LEU A 61 -5.43 1.59 -3.92
C LEU A 61 -6.31 0.51 -4.57
N LEU A 62 -6.72 -0.49 -3.79
CA LEU A 62 -7.59 -1.57 -4.26
C LEU A 62 -9.05 -1.13 -4.41
N ALA A 63 -9.54 -0.20 -3.59
CA ALA A 63 -10.92 0.26 -3.60
C ALA A 63 -11.28 0.94 -4.92
N SER A 64 -10.34 1.65 -5.56
CA SER A 64 -10.56 2.22 -6.91
C SER A 64 -11.03 1.16 -7.91
N THR A 65 -10.50 -0.06 -7.78
CA THR A 65 -10.84 -1.20 -8.63
C THR A 65 -12.20 -1.80 -8.27
N LEU A 66 -12.53 -1.93 -6.97
CA LEU A 66 -13.81 -2.51 -6.53
C LEU A 66 -15.01 -1.55 -6.61
N THR A 67 -14.79 -0.24 -6.51
CA THR A 67 -15.86 0.76 -6.40
C THR A 67 -16.10 1.54 -7.69
N GLY A 68 -15.22 1.41 -8.69
CA GLY A 68 -15.29 2.21 -9.92
C GLY A 68 -15.01 3.71 -9.71
N ILE A 69 -14.55 4.10 -8.53
CA ILE A 69 -14.21 5.50 -8.22
C ILE A 69 -12.80 5.80 -8.78
N GLY A 70 -12.68 6.86 -9.58
CA GLY A 70 -11.38 7.29 -10.12
C GLY A 70 -10.88 6.48 -11.32
N GLN A 71 -11.77 5.81 -12.07
CA GLN A 71 -11.40 5.04 -13.28
C GLN A 71 -10.76 5.87 -14.40
N ILE A 72 -10.80 7.21 -14.32
CA ILE A 72 -10.00 8.09 -15.17
C ILE A 72 -8.49 7.82 -14.97
N LEU A 73 -8.06 7.49 -13.75
CA LEU A 73 -6.67 7.18 -13.42
C LEU A 73 -6.34 5.69 -13.58
N THR A 74 -7.31 4.80 -13.35
CA THR A 74 -7.16 3.35 -13.59
C THR A 74 -8.39 2.73 -14.26
N PRO A 75 -8.44 2.73 -15.60
CA PRO A 75 -9.48 2.02 -16.33
C PRO A 75 -9.39 0.52 -16.06
N TRP A 76 -10.55 -0.14 -15.94
CA TRP A 76 -10.63 -1.60 -15.85
C TRP A 76 -9.95 -2.22 -17.07
N PRO A 77 -9.10 -3.26 -16.94
CA PRO A 77 -8.60 -3.96 -18.11
C PRO A 77 -9.78 -4.68 -18.77
N GLU A 78 -10.37 -4.06 -19.78
CA GLU A 78 -11.28 -4.77 -20.68
C GLU A 78 -10.47 -5.87 -21.38
N PRO A 79 -10.95 -7.12 -21.36
CA PRO A 79 -10.31 -8.16 -22.16
C PRO A 79 -10.36 -7.71 -23.63
N GLU A 80 -9.21 -7.75 -24.30
CA GLU A 80 -9.02 -7.50 -25.74
C GLU A 80 -9.70 -8.60 -26.61
N CYS A 81 -10.95 -8.93 -26.34
CA CYS A 81 -11.74 -9.93 -27.05
C CYS A 81 -13.05 -9.31 -27.59
N ALA A 82 -12.93 -8.17 -28.28
CA ALA A 82 -14.03 -7.57 -29.04
C ALA A 82 -13.52 -6.61 -30.13
N ARG A 83 -12.44 -6.95 -30.84
CA ARG A 83 -12.11 -6.30 -32.10
C ARG A 83 -11.52 -7.27 -33.11
#